data_AF-A0A2N1R3W7-F1
#
_entry.id   AF-A0A2N1R3W7-F1
#
_cell.length_a   1.000
_cell.length_b   1.000
_cell.length_c   1.000
_cell.angle_alpha   90.00
_cell.angle_beta   90.00
_cell.angle_gamma   90.00
#
_symmetry.space_group_name_H-M   'P 1'
#
loop_
_entity.id
_entity.type
_entity.pdbx_description
1 polymer ?
#
loop_
_entity_poly.entity_id
_entity_poly.type
_entity_poly.pdbx_seq_one_letter_code
_entity_poly.pdbx_strand_id
1 'polypeptide(L)'
;MGSQERKAIIALPVTVILTDIGTTYFIKNKKMLRKFKLADKIEEYGILLDNFTPSSLQRMMLIDYVSKVEISDSEFVTIRQEVMDISKLVTYSMMYRQYDAYIFQRVLASDVIKNWNRKNPANIIDDKTKINDAFLATVLKEKEKDIAEIKQSVLSPMYTFINRNSNLLPEEKNIQLLLSEKFLNTLRPFTWFIIAKFKGQDGYDSLIKDIRTGLAEYMEKAKIAEYVALNVMELAANAENNNLKREAKEIFKGAVDMNAVLFDPNIRHQVLDSLQRKGELVYISWKLGSRGTSIGTQGKLHITIYNKESEYEKMKEAFDEKKHADLKKRSLQDFYKDLPEGESNTDLGLYYLSYLSEACEKVNVKFESFVSQISGSDLTVVTMAINL
;
A
#
# COMPACT_ATOMS: atom_id res chain seq x y z
N MET A 1 14.19 14.77 14.64
CA MET A 1 14.97 13.65 14.06
C MET A 1 15.24 14.00 12.62
N GLY A 2 16.51 13.95 12.20
CA GLY A 2 17.00 14.58 10.97
C GLY A 2 16.32 14.06 9.70
N SER A 3 16.15 14.96 8.73
CA SER A 3 15.72 14.65 7.37
C SER A 3 16.72 13.70 6.72
N GLN A 4 16.48 12.38 6.80
CA GLN A 4 17.14 11.45 5.91
C GLN A 4 16.73 11.82 4.48
N GLU A 5 17.71 12.15 3.64
CA GLU A 5 17.51 12.26 2.20
C GLU A 5 16.82 10.97 1.73
N ARG A 6 15.62 11.10 1.15
CA ARG A 6 14.92 9.96 0.55
C ARG A 6 15.84 9.37 -0.51
N LYS A 7 16.30 8.13 -0.28
CA LYS A 7 17.16 7.43 -1.23
C LYS A 7 16.46 7.40 -2.59
N ALA A 8 17.13 7.89 -3.63
CA ALA A 8 16.60 7.88 -5.00
C ALA A 8 16.37 6.45 -5.52
N ILE A 9 17.06 5.47 -4.91
CA ILE A 9 17.03 4.06 -5.22
C ILE A 9 16.78 3.28 -3.93
N ILE A 10 15.82 2.37 -3.95
CA ILE A 10 15.62 1.38 -2.89
C ILE A 10 16.47 0.16 -3.23
N ALA A 11 17.38 -0.19 -2.31
CA ALA A 11 18.25 -1.36 -2.39
C ALA A 11 17.66 -2.51 -1.55
N LEU A 12 16.55 -3.05 -2.02
CA LEU A 12 15.83 -4.16 -1.39
C LEU A 12 15.44 -5.12 -2.51
N PRO A 13 15.89 -6.39 -2.47
CA PRO A 13 15.46 -7.39 -3.43
C PRO A 13 13.95 -7.63 -3.35
N VAL A 14 13.26 -7.39 -4.46
CA VAL A 14 11.81 -7.50 -4.56
C VAL A 14 11.43 -8.39 -5.72
N THR A 15 10.62 -9.41 -5.45
CA THR A 15 9.96 -10.22 -6.48
C THR A 15 8.67 -9.51 -6.89
N VAL A 16 8.57 -9.15 -8.17
CA VAL A 16 7.42 -8.47 -8.76
C VAL A 16 6.71 -9.43 -9.70
N ILE A 17 5.50 -9.84 -9.33
CA ILE A 17 4.65 -10.71 -10.14
C ILE A 17 3.77 -9.85 -11.04
N LEU A 18 3.66 -10.29 -12.29
CA LEU A 18 2.99 -9.52 -13.33
C LEU A 18 1.55 -9.99 -13.53
N THR A 19 0.70 -9.07 -13.96
CA THR A 19 -0.61 -9.40 -14.55
C THR A 19 -0.44 -9.99 -15.95
N ASP A 20 -1.52 -10.47 -16.57
CA ASP A 20 -1.52 -10.89 -17.98
C ASP A 20 -1.10 -9.75 -18.93
N ILE A 21 -1.55 -8.53 -18.62
CA ILE A 21 -1.21 -7.31 -19.38
C ILE A 21 0.29 -7.02 -19.23
N GLY A 22 0.80 -7.06 -18.00
CA GLY A 22 2.22 -6.87 -17.71
C GLY A 22 3.09 -7.93 -18.40
N THR A 23 2.72 -9.19 -18.28
CA THR A 23 3.41 -10.32 -18.91
C THR A 23 3.47 -10.15 -20.42
N THR A 24 2.34 -9.83 -21.06
CA THR A 24 2.27 -9.58 -22.50
C THR A 24 3.17 -8.42 -22.93
N TYR A 25 3.18 -7.32 -22.15
CA TYR A 25 4.06 -6.18 -22.43
C TYR A 25 5.53 -6.56 -22.37
N PHE A 26 5.96 -7.25 -21.30
CA PHE A 26 7.36 -7.65 -21.12
C PHE A 26 7.83 -8.61 -22.21
N ILE A 27 7.01 -9.59 -22.60
CA ILE A 27 7.30 -10.52 -23.70
C ILE A 27 7.45 -9.77 -25.03
N LYS A 28 6.50 -8.88 -25.35
CA LYS A 28 6.55 -8.07 -26.59
C LYS A 28 7.80 -7.18 -26.66
N ASN A 29 8.28 -6.71 -25.51
CA ASN A 29 9.48 -5.89 -25.39
C ASN A 29 10.76 -6.71 -25.13
N LYS A 30 10.73 -8.03 -25.37
CA LYS A 30 11.88 -8.94 -25.25
C LYS A 30 12.56 -8.90 -23.87
N LYS A 31 11.79 -8.65 -22.81
CA LYS A 31 12.28 -8.73 -21.43
C LYS A 31 12.09 -10.15 -20.91
N MET A 32 13.14 -10.70 -20.30
CA MET A 32 13.08 -12.05 -19.73
C MET A 32 12.21 -12.06 -18.49
N LEU A 33 11.28 -13.01 -18.44
CA LEU A 33 10.46 -13.31 -17.28
C LEU A 33 11.00 -14.58 -16.62
N ARG A 34 10.91 -14.64 -15.30
CA ARG A 34 11.25 -15.83 -14.52
C ARG A 34 9.98 -16.36 -13.87
N LYS A 35 9.94 -17.68 -13.66
CA LYS A 35 8.93 -18.32 -12.84
C LYS A 35 9.44 -18.35 -11.40
N PHE A 36 8.68 -17.78 -10.47
CA PHE A 36 9.02 -17.72 -9.06
C PHE A 36 8.07 -18.64 -8.29
N LYS A 37 8.64 -19.46 -7.40
CA LYS A 37 7.86 -20.18 -6.40
C LYS A 37 7.75 -19.29 -5.17
N LEU A 38 6.53 -18.85 -4.87
CA LEU A 38 6.25 -17.89 -3.81
C LEU A 38 6.08 -18.58 -2.45
N ALA A 39 5.91 -17.78 -1.39
CA ALA A 39 5.71 -18.26 -0.02
C ALA A 39 4.51 -19.23 0.12
N ASP A 40 3.44 -19.00 -0.64
CA ASP A 40 2.25 -19.86 -0.71
C ASP A 40 2.45 -21.14 -1.55
N LYS A 41 3.69 -21.40 -2.01
CA LYS A 41 4.11 -22.49 -2.90
C LYS A 41 3.50 -22.43 -4.30
N ILE A 42 2.82 -21.33 -4.67
CA ILE A 42 2.31 -21.12 -6.02
C ILE A 42 3.45 -20.61 -6.91
N GLU A 43 3.48 -21.10 -8.15
CA GLU A 43 4.45 -20.63 -9.14
C GLU A 43 3.83 -19.58 -10.07
N GLU A 44 4.36 -18.36 -10.05
CA GLU A 44 3.87 -17.24 -10.86
C GLU A 44 5.00 -16.60 -11.70
N TYR A 45 4.65 -15.94 -12.81
CA TYR A 45 5.61 -15.25 -13.66
C TYR A 45 5.86 -13.83 -13.19
N GLY A 46 7.14 -13.43 -13.17
CA GLY A 46 7.53 -12.11 -12.70
C GLY A 46 8.94 -11.71 -13.09
N ILE A 47 9.43 -10.70 -12.38
CA ILE A 47 10.80 -10.20 -12.43
C ILE A 47 11.35 -10.04 -11.00
N LEU A 48 12.66 -10.20 -10.85
CA LEU A 48 13.37 -9.85 -9.61
C LEU A 48 14.00 -8.46 -9.80
N LEU A 49 13.80 -7.57 -8.84
CA LEU A 49 14.42 -6.26 -8.80
C LEU A 49 15.33 -6.18 -7.58
N ASP A 50 16.65 -6.25 -7.77
CA ASP A 50 17.62 -6.08 -6.67
C ASP A 50 17.68 -4.63 -6.18
N ASN A 51 17.50 -3.70 -7.11
CA ASN A 51 17.46 -2.26 -6.86
C ASN A 51 16.42 -1.63 -7.79
N PHE A 52 15.68 -0.63 -7.31
CA PHE A 52 14.70 0.07 -8.14
C PHE A 52 14.44 1.50 -7.68
N THR A 53 13.97 2.33 -8.62
CA THR A 53 13.43 3.65 -8.28
C THR A 53 11.95 3.50 -7.90
N PRO A 54 11.48 4.10 -6.80
CA PRO A 54 10.08 4.01 -6.37
C PRO A 54 9.08 4.41 -7.47
N SER A 55 9.44 5.42 -8.27
CA SER A 55 8.63 5.91 -9.39
C SER A 55 8.42 4.88 -10.49
N SER A 56 9.41 4.01 -10.76
CA SER A 56 9.30 2.97 -11.78
C SER A 56 8.34 1.87 -11.38
N LEU A 57 8.50 1.34 -10.15
CA LEU A 57 7.60 0.31 -9.62
C LEU A 57 6.18 0.84 -9.47
N GLN A 58 6.02 2.07 -8.97
CA GLN A 58 4.72 2.74 -8.90
C GLN A 58 4.07 2.88 -10.28
N ARG A 59 4.82 3.31 -11.30
CA ARG A 59 4.27 3.41 -12.66
C ARG A 59 3.74 2.06 -13.14
N MET A 60 4.49 0.98 -12.93
CA MET A 60 4.05 -0.37 -13.28
C MET A 60 2.77 -0.79 -12.55
N MET A 61 2.65 -0.47 -11.26
CA MET A 61 1.41 -0.71 -10.49
C MET A 61 0.23 0.11 -11.00
N LEU A 62 0.45 1.39 -11.34
CA LEU A 62 -0.59 2.30 -11.81
C LEU A 62 -1.17 1.86 -13.16
N ILE A 63 -0.34 1.34 -14.08
CA ILE A 63 -0.77 0.83 -15.39
C ILE A 63 -1.19 -0.65 -15.37
N ASP A 64 -1.40 -1.22 -14.18
CA ASP A 64 -1.89 -2.58 -13.96
C ASP A 64 -0.96 -3.68 -14.50
N TYR A 65 0.35 -3.46 -14.53
CA TYR A 65 1.33 -4.50 -14.91
C TYR A 65 1.69 -5.41 -13.74
N VAL A 66 1.54 -4.94 -12.50
CA VAL A 66 1.92 -5.65 -11.28
C VAL A 66 0.68 -6.18 -10.58
N SER A 67 0.67 -7.47 -10.26
CA SER A 67 -0.37 -8.13 -9.48
C SER A 67 0.03 -8.35 -8.02
N LYS A 68 1.33 -8.61 -7.77
CA LYS A 68 1.86 -8.90 -6.43
C LYS A 68 3.31 -8.44 -6.33
N VAL A 69 3.67 -7.96 -5.15
CA VAL A 69 5.03 -7.59 -4.76
C VAL A 69 5.39 -8.45 -3.54
N GLU A 70 6.53 -9.11 -3.55
CA GLU A 70 6.95 -9.99 -2.44
C GLU A 70 8.41 -9.74 -2.07
N ILE A 71 8.68 -9.71 -0.77
CA ILE A 71 10.02 -9.68 -0.19
C ILE A 71 10.17 -10.81 0.82
N SER A 72 11.40 -11.24 1.05
CA SER A 72 11.72 -12.26 2.03
C SER A 72 13.05 -11.95 2.69
N ASP A 73 13.11 -12.04 4.01
CA ASP A 73 14.35 -11.87 4.77
C ASP A 73 14.32 -12.71 6.06
N SER A 74 15.50 -12.92 6.64
CA SER A 74 15.69 -13.43 7.99
C SER A 74 15.74 -12.31 9.03
N GLU A 75 16.05 -11.07 8.63
CA GLU A 75 16.27 -9.93 9.53
C GLU A 75 15.65 -8.63 8.98
N PHE A 76 14.37 -8.42 9.25
CA PHE A 76 13.61 -7.24 8.80
C PHE A 76 14.00 -5.96 9.54
N VAL A 77 14.51 -6.06 10.76
CA VAL A 77 14.97 -4.88 11.54
C VAL A 77 16.03 -4.07 10.79
N THR A 78 16.91 -4.72 10.02
CA THR A 78 17.97 -4.04 9.26
C THR A 78 17.46 -3.29 8.03
N ILE A 79 16.35 -3.76 7.46
CA ILE A 79 15.69 -3.20 6.25
C ILE A 79 14.39 -2.47 6.59
N ARG A 80 14.23 -2.02 7.84
CA ARG A 80 13.00 -1.42 8.37
C ARG A 80 12.48 -0.30 7.50
N GLN A 81 13.35 0.63 7.09
CA GLN A 81 12.94 1.79 6.31
C GLN A 81 12.46 1.38 4.91
N GLU A 82 13.17 0.45 4.27
CA GLU A 82 12.83 -0.07 2.95
C GLU A 82 11.49 -0.82 2.95
N VAL A 83 11.20 -1.60 3.99
CA VAL A 83 9.91 -2.31 4.18
C VAL A 83 8.76 -1.31 4.35
N MET A 84 8.97 -0.27 5.16
CA MET A 84 7.99 0.80 5.34
C MET A 84 7.75 1.57 4.04
N ASP A 85 8.82 1.90 3.31
CA ASP A 85 8.74 2.64 2.06
C ASP A 85 8.00 1.86 0.97
N ILE A 86 8.25 0.55 0.83
CA ILE A 86 7.49 -0.32 -0.09
C ILE A 86 6.01 -0.39 0.32
N SER A 87 5.73 -0.57 1.61
CA SER A 87 4.35 -0.62 2.12
C SER A 87 3.57 0.65 1.78
N LYS A 88 4.19 1.82 1.98
CA LYS A 88 3.61 3.12 1.60
C LYS A 88 3.46 3.23 0.08
N LEU A 89 4.47 2.84 -0.68
CA LEU A 89 4.47 2.91 -2.14
C LEU A 89 3.31 2.11 -2.74
N VAL A 90 3.11 0.88 -2.30
CA VAL A 90 2.02 0.01 -2.75
C VAL A 90 0.66 0.58 -2.33
N THR A 91 0.52 0.99 -1.06
CA THR A 91 -0.73 1.53 -0.52
C THR A 91 -1.15 2.83 -1.23
N TYR A 92 -0.22 3.76 -1.45
CA TYR A 92 -0.50 4.97 -2.22
C TYR A 92 -0.84 4.66 -3.68
N SER A 93 -0.17 3.67 -4.29
CA SER A 93 -0.47 3.29 -5.67
C SER A 93 -1.87 2.71 -5.83
N MET A 94 -2.35 1.95 -4.84
CA MET A 94 -3.76 1.53 -4.77
C MET A 94 -4.69 2.75 -4.64
N MET A 95 -4.42 3.67 -3.71
CA MET A 95 -5.22 4.88 -3.50
C MET A 95 -5.33 5.73 -4.77
N TYR A 96 -4.23 5.93 -5.50
CA TYR A 96 -4.25 6.70 -6.74
C TYR A 96 -5.09 6.04 -7.83
N ARG A 97 -5.02 4.70 -7.97
CA ARG A 97 -5.85 3.96 -8.94
C ARG A 97 -7.33 4.12 -8.66
N GLN A 98 -7.72 4.03 -7.40
CA GLN A 98 -9.12 4.18 -7.02
C GLN A 98 -9.59 5.62 -7.08
N TYR A 99 -8.75 6.59 -6.71
CA TYR A 99 -9.08 8.00 -6.87
C TYR A 99 -9.35 8.34 -8.34
N ASP A 100 -8.49 7.86 -9.24
CA ASP A 100 -8.70 7.97 -10.68
C ASP A 100 -10.05 7.36 -11.12
N ALA A 101 -10.37 6.15 -10.67
CA ALA A 101 -11.65 5.51 -10.98
C ALA A 101 -12.85 6.29 -10.41
N TYR A 102 -12.75 6.75 -9.17
CA TYR A 102 -13.78 7.51 -8.47
C TYR A 102 -14.07 8.84 -9.14
N ILE A 103 -13.03 9.62 -9.44
CA ILE A 103 -13.18 10.90 -10.14
C ILE A 103 -13.71 10.69 -11.56
N PHE A 104 -13.23 9.66 -12.27
CA PHE A 104 -13.75 9.35 -13.61
C PHE A 104 -15.26 9.08 -13.58
N GLN A 105 -15.75 8.29 -12.62
CA GLN A 105 -17.19 8.03 -12.47
C GLN A 105 -17.97 9.31 -12.14
N ARG A 106 -17.47 10.17 -11.26
CA ARG A 106 -18.09 11.48 -10.96
C ARG A 106 -18.14 12.40 -12.17
N VAL A 107 -17.08 12.42 -12.97
CA VAL A 107 -17.01 13.20 -14.22
C VAL A 107 -18.07 12.71 -15.20
N LEU A 108 -18.20 11.40 -15.41
CA LEU A 108 -19.23 10.82 -16.29
C LEU A 108 -20.66 11.05 -15.78
N ALA A 109 -20.86 11.02 -14.47
CA ALA A 109 -22.15 11.25 -13.83
C ALA A 109 -22.54 12.73 -13.70
N SER A 110 -21.64 13.65 -14.05
CA SER A 110 -21.85 15.09 -13.92
C SER A 110 -22.94 15.61 -14.86
N ASP A 111 -23.58 16.71 -14.48
CA ASP A 111 -24.61 17.36 -15.29
C ASP A 111 -24.06 17.83 -16.65
N VAL A 112 -22.79 18.21 -16.69
CA VAL A 112 -22.06 18.55 -17.91
C VAL A 112 -22.13 17.41 -18.94
N ILE A 113 -21.76 16.19 -18.53
CA ILE A 113 -21.79 15.02 -19.41
C ILE A 113 -23.21 14.58 -19.73
N LYS A 114 -24.12 14.60 -18.75
CA LYS A 114 -25.53 14.29 -18.99
C LYS A 114 -26.14 15.24 -20.04
N ASN A 115 -25.86 16.53 -19.95
CA ASN A 115 -26.34 17.53 -20.90
C ASN A 115 -25.69 17.36 -22.28
N TRP A 116 -24.39 17.05 -22.34
CA TRP A 116 -23.72 16.72 -23.60
C TRP A 116 -24.36 15.51 -24.29
N ASN A 117 -24.56 14.41 -23.55
CA ASN A 117 -25.11 13.16 -24.09
C ASN A 117 -26.55 13.34 -24.59
N ARG A 118 -27.37 14.15 -23.90
CA ARG A 118 -28.71 14.53 -24.36
C ARG A 118 -28.69 15.29 -25.69
N LYS A 119 -27.73 16.21 -25.87
CA LYS A 119 -27.58 17.00 -27.10
C LYS A 119 -26.88 16.24 -28.24
N ASN A 120 -26.11 15.19 -27.92
CA ASN A 120 -25.26 14.46 -28.86
C ASN A 120 -25.49 12.93 -28.75
N PRO A 121 -26.69 12.42 -29.04
CA PRO A 121 -27.02 11.00 -28.85
C PRO A 121 -26.19 10.03 -29.72
N ALA A 122 -25.64 10.50 -30.85
CA ALA A 122 -24.76 9.70 -31.70
C ALA A 122 -23.31 9.61 -31.18
N ASN A 123 -22.90 10.51 -30.29
CA ASN A 123 -21.53 10.65 -29.78
C ASN A 123 -21.53 10.79 -28.26
N ILE A 124 -22.16 9.81 -27.59
CA ILE A 124 -22.23 9.76 -26.13
C ILE A 124 -20.84 9.58 -25.52
N ILE A 125 -20.64 10.18 -24.35
CA ILE A 125 -19.48 10.00 -23.50
C ILE A 125 -19.90 9.15 -22.30
N ASP A 126 -19.28 7.99 -22.16
CA ASP A 126 -19.53 6.98 -21.13
C ASP A 126 -18.24 6.21 -20.78
N ASP A 127 -18.38 5.16 -19.98
CA ASP A 127 -17.29 4.29 -19.53
C ASP A 127 -16.69 3.42 -20.66
N LYS A 128 -17.43 3.23 -21.75
CA LYS A 128 -17.04 2.45 -22.93
C LYS A 128 -16.40 3.29 -24.02
N THR A 129 -16.42 4.62 -23.87
CA THR A 129 -15.89 5.55 -24.84
C THR A 129 -14.38 5.35 -25.01
N LYS A 130 -13.97 4.93 -26.20
CA LYS A 130 -12.56 4.76 -26.58
C LYS A 130 -12.11 5.98 -27.36
N ILE A 131 -11.07 6.64 -26.87
CA ILE A 131 -10.39 7.74 -27.56
C ILE A 131 -9.00 7.28 -27.96
N ASN A 132 -8.56 7.70 -29.14
CA ASN A 132 -7.20 7.44 -29.61
C ASN A 132 -6.17 8.17 -28.70
N ASP A 133 -5.21 7.42 -28.17
CA ASP A 133 -4.21 7.95 -27.22
C ASP A 133 -3.34 9.06 -27.81
N ALA A 134 -2.98 8.97 -29.10
CA ALA A 134 -2.16 9.99 -29.76
C ALA A 134 -2.95 11.30 -29.94
N PHE A 135 -4.22 11.20 -30.33
CA PHE A 135 -5.12 12.35 -30.38
C PHE A 135 -5.26 13.00 -29.00
N LEU A 136 -5.50 12.19 -27.98
CA LEU A 136 -5.67 12.64 -26.60
C LEU A 136 -4.42 13.36 -26.08
N ALA A 137 -3.23 12.81 -26.35
CA ALA A 137 -1.96 13.43 -25.98
C ALA A 137 -1.77 14.80 -26.65
N THR A 138 -2.10 14.94 -27.94
CA THR A 138 -2.02 16.21 -28.66
C THR A 138 -2.95 17.25 -28.05
N VAL A 139 -4.23 16.91 -27.85
CA VAL A 139 -5.20 17.86 -27.28
C VAL A 139 -4.83 18.28 -25.86
N LEU A 140 -4.36 17.35 -25.02
CA LEU A 140 -3.93 17.68 -23.67
C LEU A 140 -2.71 18.60 -23.65
N LYS A 141 -1.80 18.45 -24.61
CA LYS A 141 -0.65 19.34 -24.77
C LYS A 141 -1.09 20.75 -25.19
N GLU A 142 -2.04 20.86 -26.11
CA GLU A 142 -2.63 22.16 -26.49
C GLU A 142 -3.38 22.82 -25.33
N LYS A 143 -3.95 22.02 -24.43
CA LYS A 143 -4.70 22.46 -23.24
C LYS A 143 -3.89 22.49 -21.96
N GLU A 144 -2.56 22.38 -22.02
CA GLU A 144 -1.71 22.25 -20.83
C GLU A 144 -1.89 23.41 -19.84
N LYS A 145 -1.93 24.66 -20.35
CA LYS A 145 -2.15 25.86 -19.52
C LYS A 145 -3.53 25.86 -18.88
N ASP A 146 -4.58 25.54 -19.65
CA ASP A 146 -5.95 25.44 -19.14
C ASP A 146 -6.03 24.40 -18.02
N ILE A 147 -5.39 23.23 -18.19
CA ILE A 147 -5.35 22.15 -17.20
C ILE A 147 -4.60 22.58 -15.95
N ALA A 148 -3.48 23.29 -16.09
CA ALA A 148 -2.73 23.81 -14.94
C ALA A 148 -3.57 24.79 -14.11
N GLU A 149 -4.31 25.70 -14.77
CA GLU A 149 -5.24 26.61 -14.09
C GLU A 149 -6.37 25.87 -13.37
N ILE A 150 -6.93 24.84 -14.01
CA ILE A 150 -7.99 24.01 -13.40
C ILE A 150 -7.44 23.25 -12.19
N LYS A 151 -6.25 22.65 -12.28
CA LYS A 151 -5.60 22.01 -11.13
C LYS A 151 -5.42 23.00 -9.99
N GLN A 152 -4.94 24.21 -10.29
CA GLN A 152 -4.75 25.23 -9.28
C GLN A 152 -6.07 25.67 -8.62
N SER A 153 -7.18 25.73 -9.36
CA SER A 153 -8.50 26.05 -8.79
C SER A 153 -9.03 24.94 -7.87
N VAL A 154 -8.68 23.68 -8.14
CA VAL A 154 -8.98 22.55 -7.25
C VAL A 154 -8.09 22.60 -6.00
N LEU A 155 -6.79 22.84 -6.17
CA LEU A 155 -5.77 22.75 -5.12
C LEU A 155 -5.74 23.96 -4.17
N SER A 156 -6.01 25.17 -4.66
CA SER A 156 -5.85 26.41 -3.87
C SER A 156 -6.58 26.41 -2.51
N PRO A 157 -7.84 25.97 -2.41
CA PRO A 157 -8.52 25.87 -1.11
C PRO A 157 -7.86 24.83 -0.18
N MET A 158 -7.40 23.71 -0.73
CA MET A 158 -6.68 22.67 0.02
C MET A 158 -5.35 23.22 0.55
N TYR A 159 -4.60 23.95 -0.27
CA TYR A 159 -3.33 24.56 0.13
C TYR A 159 -3.52 25.56 1.26
N THR A 160 -4.57 26.38 1.15
CA THR A 160 -4.92 27.33 2.20
C THR A 160 -5.24 26.61 3.51
N PHE A 161 -6.02 25.52 3.44
CA PHE A 161 -6.36 24.70 4.60
C PHE A 161 -5.12 24.07 5.25
N ILE A 162 -4.26 23.42 4.46
CA ILE A 162 -3.02 22.78 4.93
C ILE A 162 -2.07 23.80 5.57
N ASN A 163 -1.84 24.94 4.90
CA ASN A 163 -0.89 25.94 5.39
C ASN A 163 -1.34 26.61 6.69
N ARG A 164 -2.66 26.79 6.87
CA ARG A 164 -3.25 27.36 8.09
C ARG A 164 -3.34 26.37 9.25
N ASN A 165 -3.16 25.07 9.00
CA ASN A 165 -3.22 24.07 10.07
C ASN A 165 -1.99 24.21 10.98
N SER A 166 -2.22 24.62 12.24
CA SER A 166 -1.17 24.79 13.26
C SER A 166 -0.69 23.48 13.86
N ASN A 167 -1.44 22.38 13.66
CA ASN A 167 -1.11 21.07 14.21
C ASN A 167 -0.15 20.28 13.31
N LEU A 168 0.20 20.82 12.12
CA LEU A 168 1.12 20.21 11.19
C LEU A 168 2.47 20.92 11.22
N LEU A 169 3.53 20.12 11.27
CA LEU A 169 4.90 20.58 11.06
C LEU A 169 5.11 21.04 9.60
N PRO A 170 6.08 21.92 9.32
CA PRO A 170 6.38 22.38 7.95
C PRO A 170 6.61 21.22 6.97
N GLU A 171 7.29 20.16 7.40
CA GLU A 171 7.58 18.98 6.59
C GLU A 171 6.29 18.21 6.26
N GLU A 172 5.38 18.07 7.23
CA GLU A 172 4.09 17.41 7.05
C GLU A 172 3.19 18.20 6.10
N LYS A 173 3.23 19.53 6.17
CA LYS A 173 2.54 20.41 5.21
C LYS A 173 3.05 20.16 3.79
N ASN A 174 4.37 20.17 3.61
CA ASN A 174 4.99 19.91 2.29
C ASN A 174 4.60 18.53 1.74
N ILE A 175 4.59 17.50 2.59
CA ILE A 175 4.15 16.16 2.19
C ILE A 175 2.69 16.18 1.73
N GLN A 176 1.79 16.82 2.47
CA GLN A 176 0.36 16.88 2.11
C GLN A 176 0.11 17.69 0.83
N LEU A 177 0.83 18.80 0.64
CA LEU A 177 0.76 19.59 -0.60
C LEU A 177 1.16 18.73 -1.80
N LEU A 178 2.34 18.10 -1.77
CA LEU A 178 2.83 17.23 -2.85
C LEU A 178 1.91 16.03 -3.10
N LEU A 179 1.35 15.45 -2.03
CA LEU A 179 0.42 14.35 -2.13
C LEU A 179 -0.88 14.75 -2.85
N SER A 180 -1.43 15.93 -2.53
CA SER A 180 -2.64 16.44 -3.18
C SER A 180 -2.44 16.71 -4.67
N GLU A 181 -1.27 17.22 -5.08
CA GLU A 181 -0.90 17.35 -6.49
C GLU A 181 -0.83 15.98 -7.17
N LYS A 182 -0.23 15.00 -6.49
CA LYS A 182 -0.02 13.67 -7.03
C LYS A 182 -1.32 12.93 -7.32
N PHE A 183 -2.35 13.08 -6.49
CA PHE A 183 -3.69 12.56 -6.76
C PHE A 183 -4.25 13.10 -8.09
N LEU A 184 -4.18 14.41 -8.31
CA LEU A 184 -4.64 15.04 -9.56
C LEU A 184 -3.78 14.67 -10.78
N ASN A 185 -2.47 14.57 -10.59
CA ASN A 185 -1.53 14.19 -11.65
C ASN A 185 -1.66 12.73 -12.07
N THR A 186 -2.28 11.87 -11.25
CA THR A 186 -2.48 10.46 -11.57
C THR A 186 -3.83 10.18 -12.24
N LEU A 187 -4.71 11.19 -12.35
CA LEU A 187 -5.93 11.06 -13.14
C LEU A 187 -5.61 10.75 -14.59
N ARG A 188 -6.37 9.83 -15.19
CA ARG A 188 -6.20 9.41 -16.57
C ARG A 188 -6.33 10.58 -17.55
N PRO A 189 -5.59 10.56 -18.67
CA PRO A 189 -5.68 11.57 -19.72
C PRO A 189 -7.12 11.90 -20.16
N PHE A 190 -7.99 10.89 -20.27
CA PHE A 190 -9.36 11.08 -20.72
C PHE A 190 -10.20 11.91 -19.74
N THR A 191 -9.97 11.76 -18.43
CA THR A 191 -10.59 12.58 -17.39
C THR A 191 -10.23 14.05 -17.58
N TRP A 192 -8.94 14.35 -17.77
CA TRP A 192 -8.48 15.72 -17.99
C TRP A 192 -9.00 16.32 -19.29
N PHE A 193 -9.12 15.51 -20.35
CA PHE A 193 -9.72 15.95 -21.61
C PHE A 193 -11.17 16.37 -21.42
N ILE A 194 -11.98 15.58 -20.70
CA ILE A 194 -13.37 15.93 -20.41
C ILE A 194 -13.41 17.25 -19.62
N ILE A 195 -12.68 17.33 -18.51
CA ILE A 195 -12.68 18.51 -17.65
C ILE A 195 -12.27 19.77 -18.45
N ALA A 196 -11.19 19.70 -19.21
CA ALA A 196 -10.73 20.83 -20.02
C ALA A 196 -11.72 21.21 -21.14
N LYS A 197 -12.32 20.22 -21.82
CA LYS A 197 -13.25 20.44 -22.93
C LYS A 197 -14.51 21.18 -22.51
N PHE A 198 -15.01 20.92 -21.31
CA PHE A 198 -16.27 21.49 -20.83
C PHE A 198 -16.10 22.67 -19.87
N LYS A 199 -14.89 23.25 -19.77
CA LYS A 199 -14.63 24.48 -19.01
C LYS A 199 -15.60 25.58 -19.42
N GLY A 200 -16.30 26.16 -18.45
CA GLY A 200 -17.26 27.25 -18.65
C GLY A 200 -18.66 26.84 -19.12
N GLN A 201 -18.96 25.54 -19.22
CA GLN A 201 -20.31 25.05 -19.52
C GLN A 201 -21.19 24.96 -18.26
N ASP A 202 -22.51 24.92 -18.45
CA ASP A 202 -23.46 24.74 -17.36
C ASP A 202 -23.18 23.44 -16.58
N GLY A 203 -23.08 23.57 -15.25
CA GLY A 203 -22.74 22.46 -14.34
C GLY A 203 -21.24 22.24 -14.11
N TYR A 204 -20.36 23.00 -14.78
CA TYR A 204 -18.91 22.86 -14.64
C TYR A 204 -18.41 23.16 -13.22
N ASP A 205 -18.92 24.20 -12.57
CA ASP A 205 -18.50 24.55 -11.20
C ASP A 205 -18.86 23.47 -10.19
N SER A 206 -20.01 22.80 -10.39
CA SER A 206 -20.41 21.64 -9.59
C SER A 206 -19.44 20.47 -9.78
N LEU A 207 -19.02 20.21 -11.02
CA LEU A 207 -18.00 19.20 -11.33
C LEU A 207 -16.66 19.50 -10.62
N ILE A 208 -16.19 20.75 -10.66
CA ILE A 208 -14.95 21.15 -9.98
C ILE A 208 -15.07 21.01 -8.46
N LYS A 209 -16.22 21.37 -7.89
CA LYS A 209 -16.52 21.17 -6.47
C LYS A 209 -16.47 19.69 -6.09
N ASP A 210 -17.05 18.82 -6.91
CA ASP A 210 -17.03 17.36 -6.70
C ASP A 210 -15.62 16.79 -6.74
N ILE A 211 -14.78 17.23 -7.68
CA ILE A 211 -13.37 16.82 -7.74
C ILE A 211 -12.61 17.26 -6.47
N ARG A 212 -12.87 18.49 -6.00
CA ARG A 212 -12.27 19.03 -4.78
C ARG A 212 -12.69 18.26 -3.53
N THR A 213 -13.98 17.96 -3.39
CA THR A 213 -14.51 17.14 -2.28
C THR A 213 -13.87 15.76 -2.32
N GLY A 214 -13.81 15.13 -3.49
CA GLY A 214 -13.15 13.84 -3.64
C GLY A 214 -11.67 13.86 -3.31
N LEU A 215 -10.96 14.94 -3.66
CA LEU A 215 -9.56 15.11 -3.28
C LEU A 215 -9.42 15.19 -1.75
N ALA A 216 -10.27 15.95 -1.07
CA ALA A 216 -10.26 16.07 0.38
C ALA A 216 -10.50 14.72 1.07
N GLU A 217 -11.49 13.95 0.60
CA GLU A 217 -11.77 12.60 1.10
C GLU A 217 -10.55 11.68 0.97
N TYR A 218 -9.88 11.69 -0.18
CA TYR A 218 -8.71 10.84 -0.41
C TYR A 218 -7.45 11.32 0.33
N MET A 219 -7.32 12.63 0.59
CA MET A 219 -6.26 13.17 1.45
C MET A 219 -6.39 12.66 2.89
N GLU A 220 -7.61 12.51 3.41
CA GLU A 220 -7.84 11.90 4.72
C GLU A 220 -7.54 10.40 4.69
N LYS A 221 -8.02 9.67 3.68
CA LYS A 221 -7.71 8.23 3.48
C LYS A 221 -6.21 7.97 3.37
N ALA A 222 -5.46 8.89 2.78
CA ALA A 222 -4.02 8.76 2.58
C ALA A 222 -3.19 8.60 3.87
N LYS A 223 -3.75 9.00 5.02
CA LYS A 223 -3.14 8.77 6.34
C LYS A 223 -3.03 7.28 6.68
N ILE A 224 -3.91 6.43 6.12
CA ILE A 224 -3.87 4.97 6.30
C ILE A 224 -2.52 4.38 5.87
N ALA A 225 -1.87 4.94 4.85
CA ALA A 225 -0.60 4.41 4.34
C ALA A 225 0.51 4.35 5.41
N GLU A 226 0.54 5.33 6.33
CA GLU A 226 1.47 5.35 7.45
C GLU A 226 1.15 4.23 8.47
N TYR A 227 -0.12 4.10 8.86
CA TYR A 227 -0.57 3.05 9.76
C TYR A 227 -0.31 1.65 9.20
N VAL A 228 -0.53 1.46 7.89
CA VAL A 228 -0.26 0.19 7.20
C VAL A 228 1.22 -0.14 7.24
N ALA A 229 2.08 0.83 6.91
CA ALA A 229 3.53 0.60 6.92
C ALA A 229 4.06 0.24 8.31
N LEU A 230 3.56 0.91 9.35
CA LEU A 230 3.88 0.56 10.74
C LEU A 230 3.38 -0.85 11.09
N ASN A 231 2.12 -1.16 10.80
CA ASN A 231 1.56 -2.49 11.07
C ASN A 231 2.35 -3.61 10.40
N VAL A 232 2.67 -3.46 9.12
CA VAL A 232 3.45 -4.45 8.37
C VAL A 232 4.82 -4.68 9.00
N MET A 233 5.49 -3.59 9.38
CA MET A 233 6.81 -3.69 10.01
C MET A 233 6.75 -4.38 11.37
N GLU A 234 5.78 -4.02 12.22
CA GLU A 234 5.66 -4.60 13.56
C GLU A 234 5.29 -6.09 13.51
N LEU A 235 4.41 -6.49 12.58
CA LEU A 235 4.07 -7.90 12.36
C LEU A 235 5.26 -8.69 11.80
N ALA A 236 6.06 -8.08 10.91
CA ALA A 236 7.28 -8.70 10.38
C ALA A 236 8.36 -8.88 11.46
N ALA A 237 8.58 -7.85 12.29
CA ALA A 237 9.50 -7.91 13.42
C ALA A 237 9.06 -8.95 14.47
N ASN A 238 7.75 -9.10 14.70
CA ASN A 238 7.20 -10.15 15.55
C ASN A 238 7.53 -11.54 14.98
N ALA A 239 7.25 -11.77 13.69
CA ALA A 239 7.58 -13.03 13.03
C ALA A 239 9.09 -13.34 13.08
N GLU A 240 9.94 -12.35 12.86
CA GLU A 240 11.40 -12.45 13.02
C GLU A 240 11.79 -12.89 14.44
N ASN A 241 11.29 -12.20 15.46
CA ASN A 241 11.60 -12.48 16.86
C ASN A 241 11.17 -13.89 17.27
N ASN A 242 10.02 -14.36 16.80
CA ASN A 242 9.56 -15.73 17.04
C ASN A 242 10.51 -16.76 16.40
N ASN A 243 10.93 -16.53 15.16
CA ASN A 243 11.89 -17.41 14.49
C ASN A 243 13.24 -17.46 15.21
N LEU A 244 13.75 -16.30 15.66
CA LEU A 244 14.99 -16.22 16.42
C LEU A 244 14.91 -16.97 17.74
N LYS A 245 13.84 -16.78 18.52
CA LYS A 245 13.63 -17.50 19.80
C LYS A 245 13.53 -19.00 19.58
N ARG A 246 12.78 -19.44 18.56
CA ARG A 246 12.65 -20.87 18.20
C ARG A 246 14.01 -21.47 17.84
N GLU A 247 14.72 -20.85 16.91
CA GLU A 247 15.98 -21.39 16.43
C GLU A 247 17.07 -21.35 17.51
N ALA A 248 17.11 -20.32 18.36
CA ALA A 248 18.00 -20.28 19.52
C ALA A 248 17.75 -21.46 20.47
N LYS A 249 16.49 -21.81 20.72
CA LYS A 249 16.12 -22.98 21.54
C LYS A 249 16.65 -24.29 20.93
N GLU A 250 16.61 -24.43 19.60
CA GLU A 250 17.13 -25.62 18.90
C GLU A 250 18.65 -25.69 18.95
N ILE A 251 19.36 -24.59 18.63
CA ILE A 251 20.82 -24.55 18.57
C ILE A 251 21.43 -24.77 19.95
N PHE A 252 20.95 -24.02 20.96
CA PHE A 252 21.54 -24.02 22.29
C PHE A 252 20.90 -25.06 23.22
N LYS A 253 19.87 -25.79 22.78
CA LYS A 253 19.18 -26.84 23.55
C LYS A 253 18.75 -26.37 24.96
N GLY A 254 18.39 -25.10 25.09
CA GLY A 254 18.01 -24.47 26.36
C GLY A 254 19.17 -24.07 27.29
N ALA A 255 20.42 -24.17 26.84
CA ALA A 255 21.59 -23.73 27.61
C ALA A 255 21.75 -22.21 27.67
N VAL A 256 21.03 -21.48 26.82
CA VAL A 256 21.01 -20.02 26.72
C VAL A 256 19.58 -19.55 26.91
N ASP A 257 19.38 -18.44 27.63
CA ASP A 257 18.09 -17.77 27.69
C ASP A 257 17.65 -17.38 26.28
N MET A 258 16.48 -17.83 25.85
CA MET A 258 15.95 -17.56 24.51
C MET A 258 15.80 -16.06 24.25
N ASN A 259 15.63 -15.23 25.28
CA ASN A 259 15.56 -13.78 25.12
C ASN A 259 16.94 -13.16 24.86
N ALA A 260 18.03 -13.83 25.23
CA ALA A 260 19.38 -13.34 24.97
C ALA A 260 19.66 -13.18 23.47
N VAL A 261 19.01 -13.96 22.59
CA VAL A 261 19.14 -13.82 21.11
C VAL A 261 18.72 -12.44 20.60
N LEU A 262 17.88 -11.71 21.35
CA LEU A 262 17.40 -10.39 20.95
C LEU A 262 18.41 -9.28 21.30
N PHE A 263 19.33 -9.53 22.22
CA PHE A 263 20.23 -8.51 22.78
C PHE A 263 21.72 -8.85 22.65
N ASP A 264 22.09 -10.13 22.59
CA ASP A 264 23.45 -10.60 22.39
C ASP A 264 23.76 -10.76 20.88
N PRO A 265 24.66 -9.92 20.32
CA PRO A 265 24.98 -9.97 18.89
C PRO A 265 25.61 -11.28 18.43
N ASN A 266 26.39 -11.96 19.29
CA ASN A 266 27.07 -13.20 18.91
C ASN A 266 26.07 -14.36 18.80
N ILE A 267 25.15 -14.44 19.76
CA ILE A 267 24.08 -15.44 19.77
C ILE A 267 23.15 -15.18 18.58
N ARG A 268 22.76 -13.91 18.37
CA ARG A 268 21.92 -13.48 17.25
C ARG A 268 22.52 -13.87 15.90
N HIS A 269 23.80 -13.61 15.68
CA HIS A 269 24.47 -13.92 14.41
C HIS A 269 24.46 -15.42 14.10
N GLN A 270 24.77 -16.27 15.09
CA GLN A 270 24.75 -17.73 14.93
C GLN A 270 23.35 -18.25 14.58
N VAL A 271 22.31 -17.67 15.18
CA VAL A 271 20.92 -18.04 14.95
C VAL A 271 20.46 -17.60 13.55
N LEU A 272 20.77 -16.37 13.15
CA LEU A 272 20.46 -15.85 11.80
C LEU A 272 21.12 -16.69 10.71
N ASP A 273 22.41 -17.03 10.86
CA ASP A 273 23.13 -17.89 9.92
C ASP A 273 22.50 -19.29 9.81
N SER A 274 21.90 -19.80 10.89
CA SER A 274 21.17 -21.06 10.87
C SER A 274 19.83 -20.95 10.12
N LEU A 275 19.04 -19.91 10.42
CA LEU A 275 17.77 -19.64 9.74
C LEU A 275 17.97 -19.49 8.23
N GLN A 276 18.99 -18.73 7.81
CA GLN A 276 19.33 -18.55 6.40
C GLN A 276 19.72 -19.87 5.73
N ARG A 277 20.55 -20.70 6.38
CA ARG A 277 20.94 -22.02 5.84
C ARG A 277 19.76 -22.99 5.73
N LYS A 278 18.82 -22.93 6.68
CA LYS A 278 17.58 -23.74 6.65
C LYS A 278 16.52 -23.18 5.68
N GLY A 279 16.69 -21.96 5.18
CA GLY A 279 15.70 -21.27 4.35
C GLY A 279 14.43 -20.88 5.14
N GLU A 280 14.54 -20.74 6.47
CA GLU A 280 13.44 -20.33 7.34
C GLU A 280 13.35 -18.79 7.38
N LEU A 281 12.80 -18.23 6.31
CA LEU A 281 12.61 -16.79 6.12
C LEU A 281 11.18 -16.35 6.47
N VAL A 282 11.03 -15.07 6.80
CA VAL A 282 9.72 -14.41 6.84
C VAL A 282 9.47 -13.79 5.46
N TYR A 283 8.26 -13.96 4.94
CA TYR A 283 7.86 -13.39 3.65
C TYR A 283 6.76 -12.35 3.86
N ILE A 284 6.85 -11.22 3.16
CA ILE A 284 5.80 -10.21 3.10
C ILE A 284 5.36 -10.07 1.65
N SER A 285 4.06 -10.22 1.41
CA SER A 285 3.46 -10.16 0.09
C SER A 285 2.37 -9.09 0.06
N TRP A 286 2.43 -8.18 -0.91
CA TRP A 286 1.37 -7.21 -1.19
C TRP A 286 0.73 -7.57 -2.53
N LYS A 287 -0.51 -8.06 -2.49
CA LYS A 287 -1.31 -8.39 -3.67
C LYS A 287 -2.29 -7.27 -4.00
N LEU A 288 -2.17 -6.70 -5.19
CA LEU A 288 -3.03 -5.65 -5.70
C LEU A 288 -4.19 -6.25 -6.50
N GLY A 289 -5.41 -5.77 -6.23
CA GLY A 289 -6.57 -6.06 -7.06
C GLY A 289 -6.42 -5.51 -8.48
N SER A 290 -6.76 -6.31 -9.49
CA SER A 290 -6.69 -5.90 -10.90
C SER A 290 -7.71 -4.82 -11.24
N ARG A 291 -7.51 -4.09 -12.35
CA ARG A 291 -8.55 -3.20 -12.91
C ARG A 291 -9.66 -3.97 -13.64
N GLY A 292 -9.50 -5.28 -13.84
CA GLY A 292 -10.40 -6.13 -14.60
C GLY A 292 -11.72 -6.42 -13.90
N THR A 293 -12.71 -6.93 -14.65
CA THR A 293 -14.10 -7.18 -14.22
C THR A 293 -14.28 -8.33 -13.22
N SER A 294 -13.22 -8.81 -12.58
CA SER A 294 -13.30 -9.86 -11.57
C SER A 294 -14.04 -9.34 -10.32
N ILE A 295 -15.34 -9.62 -10.29
CA ILE A 295 -16.27 -9.25 -9.21
C ILE A 295 -15.66 -9.65 -7.87
N GLY A 296 -15.58 -8.69 -6.94
CA GLY A 296 -15.12 -8.92 -5.56
C GLY A 296 -13.62 -8.74 -5.29
N THR A 297 -12.78 -8.49 -6.30
CA THR A 297 -11.31 -8.25 -6.12
C THR A 297 -10.86 -6.85 -6.53
N GLN A 298 -11.73 -6.08 -7.17
CA GLN A 298 -11.40 -4.73 -7.62
C GLN A 298 -11.07 -3.81 -6.44
N GLY A 299 -9.97 -3.08 -6.56
CA GLY A 299 -9.58 -2.07 -5.58
C GLY A 299 -9.08 -2.60 -4.24
N LYS A 300 -8.95 -3.91 -4.04
CA LYS A 300 -8.46 -4.47 -2.77
C LYS A 300 -6.95 -4.55 -2.72
N LEU A 301 -6.37 -4.24 -1.57
CA LEU A 301 -4.99 -4.57 -1.22
C LEU A 301 -5.00 -5.68 -0.17
N HIS A 302 -4.39 -6.81 -0.50
CA HIS A 302 -4.12 -7.86 0.48
C HIS A 302 -2.65 -7.81 0.83
N ILE A 303 -2.36 -7.76 2.13
CA ILE A 303 -1.02 -7.83 2.66
C ILE A 303 -0.95 -9.10 3.48
N THR A 304 0.01 -9.94 3.16
CA THR A 304 0.15 -11.27 3.76
C THR A 304 1.55 -11.45 4.29
N ILE A 305 1.66 -11.82 5.55
CA ILE A 305 2.91 -12.14 6.22
C ILE A 305 2.92 -13.64 6.46
N TYR A 306 3.89 -14.31 5.86
CA TYR A 306 4.07 -15.75 6.00
C TYR A 306 5.22 -16.00 6.95
N ASN A 307 4.92 -16.74 8.01
CA ASN A 307 5.90 -17.16 8.99
C ASN A 307 5.75 -18.65 9.30
N LYS A 308 6.86 -19.39 9.35
CA LYS A 308 6.82 -20.75 9.86
C LYS A 308 6.60 -20.63 11.36
N GLU A 309 5.47 -21.11 11.88
CA GLU A 309 5.12 -20.98 13.29
C GLU A 309 4.52 -22.30 13.79
N SER A 310 5.11 -22.83 14.86
CA SER A 310 4.70 -24.11 15.46
C SER A 310 3.50 -23.96 16.38
N GLU A 311 3.23 -22.75 16.90
CA GLU A 311 2.15 -22.48 17.86
C GLU A 311 0.99 -21.66 17.23
N TYR A 312 0.52 -22.07 16.06
CA TYR A 312 -0.56 -21.40 15.32
C TYR A 312 -1.81 -21.09 16.17
N GLU A 313 -2.31 -22.06 16.94
CA GLU A 313 -3.55 -21.87 17.72
C GLU A 313 -3.40 -20.77 18.78
N LYS A 314 -2.26 -20.72 19.48
CA LYS A 314 -2.01 -19.64 20.46
C LYS A 314 -1.91 -18.28 19.78
N MET A 315 -1.26 -18.22 18.61
CA MET A 315 -1.16 -16.99 17.83
C MET A 315 -2.53 -16.51 17.37
N LYS A 316 -3.40 -17.44 16.93
CA LYS A 316 -4.77 -17.13 16.51
C LYS A 316 -5.62 -16.61 17.66
N GLU A 317 -5.57 -17.26 18.82
CA GLU A 317 -6.29 -16.82 20.02
C GLU A 317 -5.84 -15.42 20.45
N ALA A 318 -4.53 -15.17 20.54
CA ALA A 318 -3.99 -13.86 20.88
C ALA A 318 -4.39 -12.78 19.86
N PHE A 319 -4.46 -13.14 18.57
CA PHE A 319 -4.88 -12.24 17.49
C PHE A 319 -6.35 -11.87 17.62
N ASP A 320 -7.24 -12.85 17.83
CA ASP A 320 -8.68 -12.63 17.94
C ASP A 320 -9.03 -11.81 19.19
N GLU A 321 -8.32 -12.02 20.31
CA GLU A 321 -8.50 -11.24 21.53
C GLU A 321 -8.06 -9.77 21.34
N LYS A 322 -6.87 -9.54 20.75
CA LYS A 322 -6.26 -8.21 20.67
C LYS A 322 -6.83 -7.34 19.55
N LYS A 323 -7.39 -7.94 18.49
CA LYS A 323 -8.11 -7.26 17.42
C LYS A 323 -9.31 -6.43 17.91
N HIS A 324 -9.88 -6.77 19.07
CA HIS A 324 -11.02 -6.09 19.67
C HIS A 324 -10.68 -5.29 20.93
N ALA A 325 -9.39 -4.97 21.15
CA ALA A 325 -8.96 -4.21 22.33
C ALA A 325 -9.62 -2.82 22.40
N ASP A 326 -10.09 -2.44 23.60
CA ASP A 326 -10.72 -1.12 23.83
C ASP A 326 -9.67 0.00 23.83
N LEU A 327 -9.62 0.74 22.72
CA LEU A 327 -8.68 1.86 22.51
C LEU A 327 -9.08 3.14 23.27
N LYS A 328 -10.29 3.21 23.87
CA LYS A 328 -10.78 4.42 24.55
C LYS A 328 -10.09 4.71 25.88
N LYS A 329 -9.37 3.73 26.45
CA LYS A 329 -8.74 3.85 27.78
C LYS A 329 -7.21 3.86 27.77
N ARG A 330 -6.55 3.63 26.63
CA ARG A 330 -5.09 3.48 26.55
C ARG A 330 -4.55 3.97 25.20
N SER A 331 -3.55 4.85 25.22
CA SER A 331 -2.77 5.22 24.03
C SER A 331 -1.72 4.14 23.70
N LEU A 332 -1.20 4.13 22.47
CA LEU A 332 -0.06 3.26 22.08
C LEU A 332 1.08 3.40 23.08
N GLN A 333 1.36 4.62 23.52
CA GLN A 333 2.41 4.91 24.51
C GLN A 333 2.11 4.32 25.89
N ASP A 334 0.84 4.22 26.28
CA ASP A 334 0.47 3.58 27.54
C ASP A 334 0.68 2.07 27.47
N PHE A 335 0.45 1.45 26.30
CA PHE A 335 0.83 0.05 26.07
C PHE A 335 2.34 -0.17 26.13
N TYR A 336 3.16 0.80 25.68
CA TYR A 336 4.62 0.72 25.84
C TYR A 336 5.10 0.90 27.29
N LYS A 337 4.33 1.60 28.15
CA LYS A 337 4.69 1.88 29.55
C LYS A 337 4.24 0.79 30.53
N ASP A 338 3.15 0.09 30.23
CA ASP A 338 2.63 -1.01 31.03
C ASP A 338 3.42 -2.34 30.83
N LEU A 339 4.47 -2.33 30.00
CA LEU A 339 5.31 -3.50 29.78
C LEU A 339 6.21 -3.77 30.99
N PRO A 340 6.22 -5.00 31.54
CA PRO A 340 7.22 -5.39 32.53
C PRO A 340 8.63 -5.24 31.95
N GLU A 341 9.55 -4.64 32.70
CA GLU A 341 10.97 -4.62 32.34
C GLU A 341 11.48 -6.06 32.19
N GLY A 342 11.81 -6.46 30.95
CA GLY A 342 12.37 -7.79 30.64
C GLY A 342 11.48 -8.69 29.78
N GLU A 343 10.20 -8.36 29.55
CA GLU A 343 9.36 -9.10 28.60
C GLU A 343 9.33 -8.38 27.24
N SER A 344 10.09 -8.90 26.27
CA SER A 344 9.93 -8.58 24.85
C SER A 344 8.64 -9.21 24.33
N ASN A 345 7.49 -8.68 24.75
CA ASN A 345 6.23 -9.31 24.45
C ASN A 345 5.86 -9.02 22.98
N THR A 346 5.88 -10.07 22.17
CA THR A 346 5.63 -10.09 20.72
C THR A 346 4.22 -9.62 20.35
N ASP A 347 3.36 -9.38 21.34
CA ASP A 347 1.97 -8.97 21.21
C ASP A 347 1.73 -7.53 20.75
N LEU A 348 2.75 -6.66 20.76
CA LEU A 348 2.62 -5.25 20.40
C LEU A 348 2.09 -5.06 18.97
N GLY A 349 2.57 -5.87 18.02
CA GLY A 349 2.11 -5.83 16.62
C GLY A 349 0.62 -6.13 16.46
N LEU A 350 0.00 -6.85 17.40
CA LEU A 350 -1.44 -7.16 17.36
C LEU A 350 -2.29 -5.96 17.78
N TYR A 351 -1.80 -5.11 18.68
CA TYR A 351 -2.50 -3.88 19.06
C TYR A 351 -2.53 -2.86 17.91
N TYR A 352 -1.49 -2.82 17.06
CA TYR A 352 -1.46 -1.95 15.88
C TYR A 352 -2.60 -2.25 14.89
N LEU A 353 -3.11 -3.49 14.86
CA LEU A 353 -4.25 -3.88 14.01
C LEU A 353 -5.53 -3.17 14.45
N SER A 354 -5.74 -3.03 15.76
CA SER A 354 -6.89 -2.33 16.33
C SER A 354 -6.82 -0.84 16.00
N TYR A 355 -5.65 -0.21 16.11
CA TYR A 355 -5.45 1.18 15.68
C TYR A 355 -5.65 1.36 14.17
N LEU A 356 -5.19 0.42 13.35
CA LEU A 356 -5.42 0.45 11.91
C LEU A 356 -6.92 0.29 11.58
N SER A 357 -7.63 -0.59 12.28
CA SER A 357 -9.08 -0.75 12.14
C SER A 357 -9.82 0.55 12.46
N GLU A 358 -9.54 1.18 13.61
CA GLU A 358 -10.15 2.45 14.00
C GLU A 358 -9.81 3.57 13.01
N ALA A 359 -8.55 3.63 12.55
CA ALA A 359 -8.12 4.61 11.55
C ALA A 359 -8.86 4.42 10.21
N CYS A 360 -9.09 3.17 9.78
CA CYS A 360 -9.84 2.86 8.58
C CYS A 360 -11.33 3.21 8.72
N GLU A 361 -11.95 2.87 9.85
CA GLU A 361 -13.35 3.21 10.15
C GLU A 361 -13.60 4.72 10.09
N LYS A 362 -12.69 5.54 10.65
CA LYS A 362 -12.80 7.01 10.64
C LYS A 362 -12.87 7.64 9.26
N VAL A 363 -12.27 6.98 8.26
CA VAL A 363 -12.23 7.46 6.87
C VAL A 363 -13.05 6.58 5.92
N ASN A 364 -13.97 5.78 6.49
CA ASN A 364 -14.89 4.89 5.77
C ASN A 364 -14.17 3.92 4.82
N VAL A 365 -13.16 3.26 5.34
CA VAL A 365 -12.37 2.23 4.65
C VAL A 365 -12.63 0.90 5.34
N LYS A 366 -12.96 -0.12 4.54
CA LYS A 366 -13.17 -1.46 5.06
C LYS A 366 -11.83 -2.15 5.28
N PHE A 367 -11.60 -2.56 6.52
CA PHE A 367 -10.41 -3.31 6.93
C PHE A 367 -10.83 -4.66 7.50
N GLU A 368 -10.15 -5.72 7.06
CA GLU A 368 -10.30 -7.07 7.61
C GLU A 368 -8.91 -7.63 7.91
N SER A 369 -8.77 -8.32 9.03
CA SER A 369 -7.55 -9.01 9.40
C SER A 369 -7.87 -10.38 9.98
N PHE A 370 -7.05 -11.39 9.65
CA PHE A 370 -7.22 -12.76 10.15
C PHE A 370 -5.90 -13.53 10.08
N VAL A 371 -5.83 -14.59 10.89
CA VAL A 371 -4.72 -15.55 10.89
C VAL A 371 -5.24 -16.90 10.38
N SER A 372 -4.46 -17.54 9.52
CA SER A 372 -4.73 -18.89 9.03
C SER A 372 -3.44 -19.72 8.95
N GLN A 373 -3.57 -21.03 8.80
CA GLN A 373 -2.44 -21.92 8.54
C GLN A 373 -2.64 -22.58 7.17
N ILE A 374 -1.58 -22.63 6.35
CA ILE A 374 -1.67 -23.31 5.05
C ILE A 374 -1.70 -24.82 5.27
N SER A 375 -2.77 -25.46 4.78
CA SER A 375 -2.99 -26.90 4.95
C SER A 375 -1.80 -27.73 4.46
N GLY A 376 -1.34 -28.68 5.29
CA GLY A 376 -0.17 -29.50 4.99
C GLY A 376 1.17 -28.77 5.08
N SER A 377 1.21 -27.63 5.81
CA SER A 377 2.45 -26.92 6.12
C SER A 377 2.38 -26.25 7.49
N ASP A 378 3.55 -26.02 8.10
CA ASP A 378 3.67 -25.26 9.35
C ASP A 378 3.71 -23.74 9.10
N LEU A 379 3.18 -23.29 7.96
CA LEU A 379 3.21 -21.89 7.54
C LEU A 379 1.96 -21.18 8.07
N THR A 380 2.17 -20.36 9.10
CA THR A 380 1.16 -19.44 9.62
C THR A 380 1.14 -18.17 8.77
N VAL A 381 -0.06 -17.70 8.52
CA VAL A 381 -0.36 -16.64 7.56
C VAL A 381 -1.18 -15.58 8.26
N VAL A 382 -0.62 -14.38 8.42
CA VAL A 382 -1.37 -13.21 8.85
C VAL A 382 -1.78 -12.44 7.60
N THR A 383 -3.09 -12.25 7.41
CA THR A 383 -3.63 -11.50 6.27
C THR A 383 -4.31 -10.23 6.75
N MET A 384 -3.97 -9.12 6.09
CA MET A 384 -4.67 -7.84 6.19
C MET A 384 -5.27 -7.51 4.81
N ALA A 385 -6.57 -7.24 4.76
CA ALA A 385 -7.28 -6.85 3.56
C ALA A 385 -7.84 -5.44 3.73
N ILE A 386 -7.46 -4.54 2.83
CA ILE A 386 -7.90 -3.14 2.80
C ILE A 386 -8.73 -2.93 1.54
N ASN A 387 -9.92 -2.39 1.71
CA ASN A 387 -10.83 -2.02 0.64
C ASN A 387 -11.39 -0.61 0.91
N LEU A 388 -10.95 0.36 0.12
CA LEU A 388 -11.20 1.78 0.32
C LEU A 388 -12.52 2.27 -0.27
#